data_AF-A0A5D6Y8P3-F1
#
_entry.id   AF-A0A5D6Y8P3-F1
#
_cell.length_a   1.000
_cell.length_b   1.000
_cell.length_c   1.000
_cell.angle_alpha   90.00
_cell.angle_beta   90.00
_cell.angle_gamma   90.00
#
_symmetry.space_group_name_H-M   'P 1'
#
loop_
_entity.id
_entity.type
_entity.pdbx_description
1 polymer ?
#
loop_
_entity_poly.entity_id
_entity_poly.type
_entity_poly.pdbx_seq_one_letter_code
_entity_poly.pdbx_strand_id
1 'polypeptide(L)'
;MKTLAALAALMMAQATITTVVVAAAPQAAIDIKSEFLRWKASTAGQLAYKNGFVPTRASSNAKMSIMDADEPTHDELTRFQNSIDALNRVQEKQPHASFSINTPFALMTKDEFAAYVKKSGAQVHIKEMKQRLVPQAPPTEGFAVASTNATTATVATIDYAALATATHTLTNASITVNGTRKLSTWSVNVDWQTKGCVTRIKDQGGCGVCWAFAATGALESGYCVQTGKLYELSEQEVVSCSRSQASCDGYNSAGAYDWLTRMNGGSICTEKSYPFVSGDGNAPNCKRHSNPSFKCEKPNLGAYFYGGGDFADHRQLEAAVLKQPVAMSIAAVGDAFQYYEGGVLMGDERNCPADQVNHEIIVVGFGTVDGIPYWKVKNQWAESWGDHGYMYIERGYQGHTYGACGVETYGFYPIFASASDARLNKRSTPPRWGYAYSGQTIKTIPGVWSADQCANRCLGEPGCVAFNMNAGASTCELKSTNTGMTRASLWSGVVISKAESLS
;
A
#
# COMPACT_ATOMS: atom_id res chain seq x y z
N MET A 1 82.13 -53.51 19.79
CA MET A 1 80.94 -53.93 19.00
C MET A 1 79.79 -54.09 19.99
N LYS A 2 78.89 -53.10 20.04
CA LYS A 2 77.46 -53.22 19.63
C LYS A 2 76.61 -54.03 20.64
N THR A 3 75.85 -53.33 21.50
CA THR A 3 74.36 -53.14 21.42
C THR A 3 73.57 -54.36 21.94
N LEU A 4 72.43 -54.32 22.61
CA LEU A 4 71.55 -53.32 23.23
C LEU A 4 70.53 -54.14 24.06
N ALA A 5 70.04 -53.58 25.17
CA ALA A 5 68.94 -54.12 25.96
C ALA A 5 67.57 -53.76 25.35
N ALA A 6 66.54 -54.58 25.59
CA ALA A 6 65.15 -54.12 25.70
C ALA A 6 64.28 -55.17 26.43
N LEU A 7 63.86 -54.86 27.66
CA LEU A 7 62.72 -55.47 28.34
C LEU A 7 61.45 -54.70 27.95
N ALA A 8 60.39 -55.42 27.60
CA ALA A 8 59.07 -54.86 27.37
C ALA A 8 58.32 -54.68 28.70
N ALA A 9 57.86 -53.46 29.00
CA ALA A 9 56.88 -53.17 30.04
C ALA A 9 55.68 -52.46 29.39
N LEU A 10 54.50 -53.05 29.55
CA LEU A 10 53.23 -52.53 29.08
C LEU A 10 52.75 -51.43 30.06
N MET A 11 52.71 -50.17 29.64
CA MET A 11 52.03 -49.09 30.37
C MET A 11 50.69 -48.79 29.70
N MET A 12 49.60 -48.90 30.46
CA MET A 12 48.31 -48.33 30.08
C MET A 12 48.37 -46.81 30.26
N ALA A 13 48.17 -46.05 29.19
CA ALA A 13 47.97 -44.61 29.26
C ALA A 13 46.49 -44.29 29.49
N GLN A 14 46.15 -43.72 30.64
CA GLN A 14 44.87 -43.03 30.85
C GLN A 14 44.96 -41.65 30.19
N ALA A 15 44.08 -41.36 29.23
CA ALA A 15 43.92 -40.03 28.67
C ALA A 15 43.02 -39.21 29.61
N THR A 16 43.60 -38.24 30.30
CA THR A 16 42.83 -37.19 30.99
C THR A 16 42.32 -36.19 29.96
N ILE A 17 41.00 -36.12 29.79
CA ILE A 17 40.34 -35.07 29.00
C ILE A 17 40.33 -33.81 29.88
N THR A 18 41.30 -32.93 29.69
CA THR A 18 41.22 -31.55 30.19
C THR A 18 40.19 -30.81 29.34
N THR A 19 38.99 -30.63 29.89
CA THR A 19 38.00 -29.69 29.34
C THR A 19 38.58 -28.28 29.43
N VAL A 20 39.10 -27.79 28.31
CA VAL A 20 39.35 -26.35 28.14
C VAL A 20 37.98 -25.69 28.06
N VAL A 21 37.55 -25.09 29.17
CA VAL A 21 36.46 -24.11 29.14
C VAL A 21 37.01 -22.92 28.37
N VAL A 22 36.67 -22.85 27.08
CA VAL A 22 36.83 -21.61 26.32
C VAL A 22 35.84 -20.64 26.96
N ALA A 23 36.35 -19.75 27.81
CA ALA A 23 35.60 -18.58 28.25
C ALA A 23 35.14 -17.88 26.97
N ALA A 24 33.82 -17.74 26.81
CA ALA A 24 33.26 -16.92 25.75
C ALA A 24 33.94 -15.55 25.82
N ALA A 25 34.56 -15.14 24.72
CA ALA A 25 35.03 -13.77 24.59
C ALA A 25 33.87 -12.83 24.93
N PRO A 26 34.07 -11.77 25.72
CA PRO A 26 33.01 -10.81 25.97
C PRO A 26 32.59 -10.27 24.61
N GLN A 27 31.30 -10.39 24.30
CA GLN A 27 30.67 -9.69 23.18
C GLN A 27 31.17 -8.24 23.25
N ALA A 28 31.98 -7.80 22.29
CA ALA A 28 32.53 -6.45 22.32
C ALA A 28 31.36 -5.50 22.50
N ALA A 29 31.31 -4.79 23.64
CA ALA A 29 30.24 -3.84 23.91
C ALA A 29 30.21 -2.87 22.74
N ILE A 30 29.11 -2.85 22.00
CA ILE A 30 28.93 -1.94 20.88
C ILE A 30 29.15 -0.53 21.44
N ASP A 31 30.09 0.21 20.86
CA ASP A 31 30.19 1.64 21.15
C ASP A 31 28.99 2.33 20.51
N ILE A 32 27.89 2.37 21.27
CA ILE A 32 26.60 2.92 20.86
C ILE A 32 26.73 4.36 20.41
N LYS A 33 27.62 5.14 21.03
CA LYS A 33 27.87 6.52 20.63
C LYS A 33 28.46 6.56 19.22
N SER A 34 29.48 5.77 18.94
CA SER A 34 30.09 5.72 17.61
C SER A 34 29.14 5.18 16.53
N GLU A 35 28.32 4.17 16.85
CA GLU A 35 27.31 3.67 15.92
C GLU A 35 26.18 4.67 15.65
N PHE A 36 25.71 5.35 16.70
CA PHE A 36 24.76 6.44 16.58
C PHE A 36 25.31 7.57 15.68
N LEU A 37 26.55 7.99 15.89
CA LEU A 37 27.16 9.05 15.08
C LEU A 37 27.31 8.64 13.60
N ARG A 38 27.61 7.35 13.33
CA ARG A 38 27.61 6.81 11.96
C ARG A 38 26.21 6.84 11.34
N TRP A 39 25.19 6.42 12.08
CA TRP A 39 23.80 6.49 11.62
C TRP A 39 23.34 7.94 11.40
N LYS A 40 23.63 8.85 12.34
CA LYS A 40 23.29 10.28 12.25
C LYS A 40 23.89 10.93 10.99
N ALA A 41 25.10 10.53 10.62
CA ALA A 41 25.77 10.99 9.40
C ALA A 41 25.23 10.34 8.10
N SER A 42 24.52 9.21 8.20
CA SER A 42 23.98 8.51 7.03
C SER A 42 22.79 9.26 6.42
N THR A 43 22.42 8.92 5.19
CA THR A 43 21.22 9.47 4.53
C THR A 43 19.95 9.23 5.36
N ALA A 44 19.85 8.06 6.01
CA ALA A 44 18.73 7.72 6.87
C ALA A 44 18.66 8.63 8.10
N GLY A 45 19.79 8.84 8.79
CA GLY A 45 19.87 9.79 9.90
C GLY A 45 19.51 11.20 9.47
N GLN A 46 20.06 11.69 8.36
CA GLN A 46 19.75 13.03 7.83
C GLN A 46 18.25 13.20 7.52
N LEU A 47 17.61 12.18 6.94
CA LEU A 47 16.16 12.17 6.70
C LEU A 47 15.35 12.15 8.01
N ALA A 48 15.81 11.42 9.02
CA ALA A 48 15.18 11.40 10.34
C ALA A 48 15.12 12.81 10.94
N TYR A 49 16.24 13.54 10.93
CA TYR A 49 16.29 14.91 11.45
C TYR A 49 15.46 15.88 10.59
N LYS A 50 15.52 15.76 9.25
CA LYS A 50 14.74 16.60 8.33
C LYS A 50 13.24 16.45 8.55
N ASN A 51 12.77 15.23 8.78
CA ASN A 51 11.36 14.90 8.91
C ASN A 51 10.86 14.94 10.37
N GLY A 52 11.73 15.26 11.33
CA GLY A 52 11.36 15.30 12.74
C GLY A 52 11.11 13.92 13.37
N PHE A 53 11.69 12.85 12.82
CA PHE A 53 11.61 11.47 13.36
C PHE A 53 12.64 11.21 14.47
N VAL A 54 13.02 12.27 15.17
CA VAL A 54 13.97 12.25 16.28
C VAL A 54 13.32 12.91 17.49
N PRO A 55 13.67 12.51 18.73
CA PRO A 55 13.13 13.16 19.92
C PRO A 55 13.34 14.67 19.91
N THR A 56 12.33 15.41 20.36
CA THR A 56 12.43 16.86 20.53
C THR A 56 13.46 17.17 21.61
N ARG A 57 14.52 17.90 21.25
CA ARG A 57 15.44 18.45 22.24
C ARG A 57 14.65 19.46 23.07
N ALA A 58 14.39 19.14 24.34
CA ALA A 58 13.79 20.09 25.26
C ALA A 58 14.61 21.39 25.19
N SER A 59 13.94 22.54 25.10
CA SER A 59 14.58 23.86 25.15
C SER A 59 15.10 24.13 26.56
N SER A 60 16.02 23.32 27.07
CA SER A 60 16.72 23.58 28.31
C SER A 60 17.89 24.50 27.99
N ASN A 61 17.62 25.80 28.23
CA ASN A 61 18.56 26.92 28.37
C ASN A 61 19.10 27.54 27.07
N ALA A 62 18.80 28.84 26.94
CA ALA A 62 19.35 29.79 25.97
C ALA A 62 20.85 30.08 26.15
N LYS A 63 21.65 29.06 26.52
CA LYS A 63 23.11 29.12 26.67
C LYS A 63 23.79 27.80 26.24
N MET A 64 23.20 27.04 25.33
CA MET A 64 23.91 25.92 24.72
C MET A 64 24.76 26.47 23.55
N SER A 65 26.07 26.33 23.68
CA SER A 65 27.05 26.83 22.70
C SER A 65 26.89 26.07 21.39
N ILE A 66 27.25 26.69 20.27
CA ILE A 66 27.22 26.12 18.92
C ILE A 66 28.07 24.83 18.80
N MET A 67 28.84 24.47 19.84
CA MET A 67 29.57 23.20 19.96
C MET A 67 28.78 22.03 20.57
N ASP A 68 27.60 22.26 21.17
CA ASP A 68 26.77 21.22 21.82
C ASP A 68 25.69 20.64 20.87
N ALA A 69 25.69 21.03 19.58
CA ALA A 69 24.75 20.51 18.59
C ALA A 69 25.10 19.09 18.10
N ASP A 70 26.38 18.71 18.18
CA ASP A 70 26.87 17.46 17.60
C ASP A 70 26.86 16.27 18.57
N GLU A 71 26.95 16.52 19.87
CA GLU A 71 26.90 15.47 20.89
C GLU A 71 25.49 14.82 20.97
N PRO A 72 25.40 13.48 21.01
CA PRO A 72 24.13 12.78 21.19
C PRO A 72 23.58 13.02 22.60
N THR A 73 22.29 13.34 22.70
CA THR A 73 21.58 13.40 23.98
C THR A 73 21.42 12.00 24.58
N HIS A 74 21.20 11.94 25.89
CA HIS A 74 20.93 10.67 26.58
C HIS A 74 19.67 9.96 26.02
N ASP A 75 18.62 10.70 25.66
CA ASP A 75 17.42 10.14 25.04
C ASP A 75 17.70 9.58 23.64
N GLU A 76 18.46 10.32 22.80
CA GLU A 76 18.88 9.82 21.48
C GLU A 76 19.66 8.49 21.59
N LEU A 77 20.63 8.39 22.49
CA LEU A 77 21.41 7.16 22.69
C LEU A 77 20.56 6.02 23.25
N THR A 78 19.66 6.30 24.20
CA THR A 78 18.77 5.30 24.79
C THR A 78 17.81 4.73 23.75
N ARG A 79 17.18 5.59 22.94
CA ARG A 79 16.30 5.17 21.85
C ARG A 79 17.05 4.37 20.79
N PHE A 80 18.28 4.77 20.46
CA PHE A 80 19.09 4.05 19.50
C PHE A 80 19.48 2.64 19.99
N GLN A 81 19.86 2.50 21.26
CA GLN A 81 20.07 1.18 21.88
C GLN A 81 18.80 0.33 21.84
N ASN A 82 17.64 0.91 22.18
CA ASN A 82 16.36 0.19 22.13
C ASN A 82 16.05 -0.31 20.71
N SER A 83 16.41 0.45 19.68
CA SER A 83 16.26 0.04 18.28
C SER A 83 17.19 -1.11 17.90
N ILE A 84 18.44 -1.11 18.37
CA ILE A 84 19.35 -2.24 18.19
C ILE A 84 18.79 -3.51 18.86
N ASP A 85 18.26 -3.38 20.07
CA ASP A 85 17.66 -4.51 20.79
C ASP A 85 16.39 -5.02 20.10
N ALA A 86 15.56 -4.12 19.55
CA ALA A 86 14.37 -4.45 18.76
C ALA A 86 14.73 -5.18 17.46
N LEU A 87 15.72 -4.67 16.74
CA LEU A 87 16.27 -5.29 15.54
C LEU A 87 16.71 -6.73 15.82
N ASN A 88 17.49 -6.95 16.88
CA ASN A 88 17.96 -8.28 17.25
C ASN A 88 16.79 -9.26 17.54
N ARG A 89 15.76 -8.79 18.25
CA ARG A 89 14.57 -9.60 18.56
C ARG A 89 13.75 -9.96 17.32
N VAL A 90 13.61 -9.04 16.36
CA VAL A 90 12.85 -9.33 15.15
C VAL A 90 13.65 -10.19 14.18
N GLN A 91 14.96 -9.98 14.06
CA GLN A 91 15.86 -10.77 13.22
C GLN A 91 15.87 -12.25 13.63
N GLU A 92 15.85 -12.54 14.93
CA GLU A 92 15.77 -13.92 15.46
C GLU A 92 14.48 -14.63 15.02
N LYS A 93 13.36 -13.90 14.94
CA LYS A 93 12.03 -14.44 14.62
C LYS A 93 11.74 -14.51 13.13
N GLN A 94 12.43 -13.70 12.32
CA GLN A 94 12.19 -13.53 10.90
C GLN A 94 13.47 -13.87 10.11
N PRO A 95 13.90 -15.15 10.09
CA PRO A 95 15.18 -15.56 9.49
C PRO A 95 15.24 -15.41 7.96
N HIS A 96 14.10 -15.15 7.31
CA HIS A 96 13.99 -14.94 5.87
C HIS A 96 14.00 -13.46 5.47
N ALA A 97 13.95 -12.55 6.44
CA ALA A 97 14.09 -11.11 6.24
C ALA A 97 15.37 -10.58 6.90
N SER A 98 15.84 -9.43 6.43
CA SER A 98 16.92 -8.67 7.05
C SER A 98 16.40 -7.35 7.59
N PHE A 99 16.99 -6.91 8.69
CA PHE A 99 16.60 -5.68 9.39
C PHE A 99 17.83 -4.81 9.65
N SER A 100 17.63 -3.50 9.62
CA SER A 100 18.69 -2.52 9.75
C SER A 100 18.20 -1.29 10.51
N ILE A 101 19.07 -0.77 11.38
CA ILE A 101 18.92 0.55 11.98
C ILE A 101 19.19 1.68 10.99
N ASN A 102 19.71 1.39 9.78
CA ASN A 102 19.91 2.40 8.73
C ASN A 102 18.58 2.78 8.04
N THR A 103 17.61 3.18 8.86
CA THR A 103 16.27 3.61 8.51
C THR A 103 16.02 4.99 9.14
N PRO A 104 15.25 5.89 8.50
CA PRO A 104 14.94 7.19 9.07
C PRO A 104 14.09 7.10 10.34
N PHE A 105 13.54 5.91 10.64
CA PHE A 105 12.69 5.67 11.81
C PHE A 105 13.45 5.17 13.03
N ALA A 106 14.80 5.11 12.99
CA ALA A 106 15.59 4.43 14.01
C ALA A 106 15.52 5.05 15.42
N LEU A 107 15.09 6.32 15.55
CA LEU A 107 14.88 6.96 16.87
C LEU A 107 13.42 7.10 17.25
N MET A 108 12.49 6.61 16.43
CA MET A 108 11.09 6.59 16.80
C MET A 108 10.84 5.47 17.79
N THR A 109 10.12 5.78 18.86
CA THR A 109 9.52 4.75 19.70
C THR A 109 8.49 3.96 18.90
N LYS A 110 8.12 2.78 19.38
CA LYS A 110 7.05 1.96 18.78
C LYS A 110 5.74 2.74 18.62
N ASP A 111 5.39 3.58 19.60
CA ASP A 111 4.15 4.36 19.56
C ASP A 111 4.24 5.53 18.58
N GLU A 112 5.39 6.21 18.51
CA GLU A 112 5.62 7.27 17.52
C GLU A 112 5.63 6.69 16.09
N PHE A 113 6.30 5.55 15.86
CA PHE A 113 6.27 4.88 14.56
C PHE A 113 4.85 4.40 14.22
N ALA A 114 4.16 3.79 15.18
CA ALA A 114 2.76 3.43 15.00
C ALA A 114 1.91 4.66 14.67
N ALA A 115 2.13 5.82 15.28
CA ALA A 115 1.40 7.06 14.98
C ALA A 115 1.77 7.65 13.59
N TYR A 116 3.00 7.48 13.14
CA TYR A 116 3.43 7.84 11.78
C TYR A 116 2.70 7.00 10.73
N VAL A 117 2.65 5.67 10.92
CA VAL A 117 1.89 4.79 10.03
C VAL A 117 0.39 5.02 10.19
N LYS A 118 -0.11 5.22 11.44
CA LYS A 118 -1.51 5.44 11.78
C LYS A 118 -1.93 6.89 11.53
N LYS A 119 -2.25 7.15 10.27
CA LYS A 119 -3.27 8.13 9.85
C LYS A 119 -3.89 7.68 8.51
N SER A 120 -4.20 6.40 8.32
CA SER A 120 -4.92 5.92 7.13
C SER A 120 -6.29 5.35 7.49
N GLY A 121 -7.28 5.53 6.61
CA GLY A 121 -8.67 5.12 6.84
C GLY A 121 -8.94 3.64 6.59
N ALA A 122 -7.93 2.81 6.28
CA ALA A 122 -8.10 1.41 5.88
C ALA A 122 -8.79 0.56 6.97
N GLN A 123 -8.52 0.82 8.26
CA GLN A 123 -9.17 0.11 9.39
C GLN A 123 -10.69 0.33 9.45
N VAL A 124 -11.17 1.52 9.05
CA VAL A 124 -12.60 1.85 9.10
C VAL A 124 -13.39 0.93 8.17
N HIS A 125 -12.84 0.59 7.00
CA HIS A 125 -13.49 -0.33 6.07
C HIS A 125 -13.44 -1.80 6.52
N ILE A 126 -12.34 -2.30 7.11
CA ILE A 126 -12.37 -3.66 7.69
C ILE A 126 -13.44 -3.75 8.79
N LYS A 127 -13.57 -2.72 9.63
CA LYS A 127 -14.59 -2.68 10.67
C LYS A 127 -16.01 -2.65 10.08
N GLU A 128 -16.26 -1.84 9.06
CA GLU A 128 -17.54 -1.78 8.34
C GLU A 128 -17.86 -3.09 7.59
N MET A 129 -16.86 -3.76 6.99
CA MET A 129 -17.01 -5.06 6.34
C MET A 129 -17.32 -6.16 7.35
N LYS A 130 -16.59 -6.23 8.48
CA LYS A 130 -16.87 -7.16 9.59
C LYS A 130 -18.29 -6.97 10.15
N GLN A 131 -18.80 -5.74 10.16
CA GLN A 131 -20.18 -5.44 10.56
C GLN A 131 -21.23 -5.86 9.52
N ARG A 132 -20.90 -5.87 8.22
CA ARG A 132 -21.78 -6.37 7.15
C ARG A 132 -21.81 -7.90 7.05
N LEU A 133 -20.83 -8.59 7.65
CA LEU A 133 -20.78 -10.05 7.78
C LEU A 133 -21.56 -10.57 9.01
N VAL A 134 -22.17 -9.69 9.82
CA VAL A 134 -23.25 -10.10 10.74
C VAL A 134 -24.45 -10.49 9.87
N PRO A 135 -25.01 -11.71 9.99
CA PRO A 135 -26.09 -12.15 9.12
C PRO A 135 -27.29 -11.23 9.32
N GLN A 136 -27.51 -10.32 8.36
CA GLN A 136 -28.81 -9.69 8.24
C GLN A 136 -29.77 -10.75 7.75
N ALA A 137 -30.82 -11.01 8.52
CA ALA A 137 -31.90 -11.91 8.14
C ALA A 137 -32.37 -11.56 6.71
N PRO A 138 -32.56 -12.55 5.82
CA PRO A 138 -32.92 -12.28 4.44
C PRO A 138 -34.25 -11.52 4.40
N PRO A 139 -34.40 -10.49 3.53
CA PRO A 139 -35.70 -9.93 3.25
C PRO A 139 -36.58 -11.01 2.62
N THR A 140 -37.65 -11.38 3.31
CA THR A 140 -38.68 -12.27 2.80
C THR A 140 -39.58 -11.54 1.81
N GLU A 141 -39.11 -11.24 0.59
CA GLU A 141 -40.00 -10.96 -0.54
C GLU A 141 -39.40 -11.52 -1.84
N GLY A 142 -40.18 -12.41 -2.46
CA GLY A 142 -39.73 -13.30 -3.52
C GLY A 142 -39.52 -12.62 -4.86
N PHE A 143 -38.40 -12.95 -5.49
CA PHE A 143 -38.28 -12.95 -6.95
C PHE A 143 -38.08 -14.39 -7.40
N ALA A 144 -39.12 -14.96 -8.00
CA ALA A 144 -39.05 -16.26 -8.66
C ALA A 144 -38.11 -16.16 -9.86
N VAL A 145 -37.01 -16.92 -9.83
CA VAL A 145 -36.18 -17.16 -11.01
C VAL A 145 -36.84 -18.31 -11.78
N ALA A 146 -37.31 -18.01 -13.00
CA ALA A 146 -37.80 -19.02 -13.92
C ALA A 146 -36.65 -20.00 -14.26
N SER A 147 -36.87 -21.27 -13.96
CA SER A 147 -36.00 -22.37 -14.35
C SER A 147 -36.08 -22.60 -15.85
N THR A 148 -34.95 -22.53 -16.55
CA THR A 148 -34.80 -23.18 -17.85
C THR A 148 -33.52 -23.99 -17.87
N ASN A 149 -33.73 -25.32 -17.84
CA ASN A 149 -32.91 -26.46 -18.22
C ASN A 149 -31.40 -26.27 -18.39
N ALA A 150 -30.69 -26.99 -17.53
CA ALA A 150 -29.29 -27.34 -17.69
C ALA A 150 -29.04 -28.09 -19.00
N THR A 151 -28.23 -27.51 -19.87
CA THR A 151 -27.42 -28.25 -20.84
C THR A 151 -25.96 -27.96 -20.53
N THR A 152 -25.21 -29.04 -20.36
CA THR A 152 -23.80 -29.17 -20.02
C THR A 152 -22.92 -28.19 -20.80
N ALA A 153 -22.50 -27.10 -20.15
CA ALA A 153 -21.41 -26.27 -20.65
C ALA A 153 -20.12 -26.76 -20.00
N THR A 154 -19.23 -27.29 -20.82
CA THR A 154 -17.86 -27.66 -20.46
C THR A 154 -17.17 -26.48 -19.79
N VAL A 155 -16.78 -26.64 -18.53
CA VAL A 155 -15.85 -25.76 -17.83
C VAL A 155 -14.55 -25.76 -18.63
N ALA A 156 -14.23 -24.65 -19.28
CA ALA A 156 -12.90 -24.47 -19.85
C ALA A 156 -11.91 -24.41 -18.69
N THR A 157 -11.22 -25.52 -18.43
CA THR A 157 -10.04 -25.57 -17.58
C THR A 157 -9.01 -24.61 -18.18
N ILE A 158 -8.75 -23.51 -17.50
CA ILE A 158 -7.63 -22.62 -17.83
C ILE A 158 -6.36 -23.42 -17.53
N ASP A 159 -5.64 -23.78 -18.58
CA ASP A 159 -4.33 -24.42 -18.47
C ASP A 159 -3.29 -23.36 -18.06
N TYR A 160 -2.98 -23.33 -16.76
CA TYR A 160 -1.99 -22.43 -16.17
C TYR A 160 -0.57 -22.65 -16.74
N ALA A 161 -0.29 -23.80 -17.38
CA ALA A 161 1.00 -24.05 -18.02
C ALA A 161 1.23 -23.18 -19.27
N ALA A 162 0.16 -22.75 -19.95
CA ALA A 162 0.25 -21.98 -21.18
C ALA A 162 0.55 -20.47 -20.98
N LEU A 163 0.45 -19.96 -19.75
CA LEU A 163 0.77 -18.56 -19.40
C LEU A 163 2.22 -18.38 -18.89
N ALA A 164 3.00 -19.47 -18.78
CA ALA A 164 4.32 -19.48 -18.16
C ALA A 164 5.50 -19.29 -19.12
N THR A 165 5.30 -18.95 -20.40
CA THR A 165 6.40 -18.71 -21.34
C THR A 165 6.84 -17.25 -21.37
N ALA A 166 7.50 -16.83 -20.29
CA ALA A 166 8.51 -15.76 -20.28
C ALA A 166 9.27 -15.78 -18.94
N THR A 167 9.86 -16.91 -18.58
CA THR A 167 10.95 -16.93 -17.60
C THR A 167 12.17 -16.25 -18.21
N HIS A 168 12.78 -15.31 -17.50
CA HIS A 168 14.23 -15.19 -17.27
C HIS A 168 14.63 -13.75 -16.88
N THR A 169 14.85 -13.55 -15.57
CA THR A 169 16.03 -12.82 -15.07
C THR A 169 16.42 -13.46 -13.72
N LEU A 170 17.52 -14.21 -13.70
CA LEU A 170 18.11 -14.71 -12.45
C LEU A 170 19.08 -13.64 -11.95
N THR A 171 18.71 -12.88 -10.92
CA THR A 171 19.64 -11.99 -10.22
C THR A 171 20.14 -12.68 -8.96
N ASN A 172 21.43 -13.03 -8.94
CA ASN A 172 22.08 -13.60 -7.76
C ASN A 172 22.31 -12.51 -6.71
N ALA A 173 21.43 -12.39 -5.72
CA ALA A 173 21.65 -11.56 -4.54
C ALA A 173 22.27 -12.42 -3.41
N SER A 174 23.38 -11.97 -2.84
CA SER A 174 24.06 -12.65 -1.73
C SER A 174 23.61 -12.11 -0.38
N ILE A 175 23.11 -12.98 0.49
CA ILE A 175 22.88 -12.69 1.90
C ILE A 175 23.91 -13.50 2.70
N THR A 176 24.61 -12.84 3.63
CA THR A 176 25.58 -13.50 4.50
C THR A 176 24.86 -13.99 5.75
N VAL A 177 24.74 -15.31 5.91
CA VAL A 177 24.27 -15.93 7.16
C VAL A 177 25.40 -16.82 7.68
N ASN A 178 25.90 -16.57 8.89
CA ASN A 178 26.92 -17.39 9.58
C ASN A 178 28.19 -17.70 8.74
N GLY A 179 28.74 -16.72 8.03
CA GLY A 179 30.00 -16.87 7.30
C GLY A 179 29.97 -17.85 6.10
N THR A 180 28.79 -18.40 5.77
CA THR A 180 28.57 -19.18 4.55
C THR A 180 27.72 -18.34 3.58
N ARG A 181 28.27 -18.02 2.41
CA ARG A 181 27.59 -17.27 1.35
C ARG A 181 26.52 -18.16 0.72
N LYS A 182 25.30 -18.16 1.27
CA LYS A 182 24.14 -18.76 0.61
C LYS A 182 23.63 -17.78 -0.44
N LEU A 183 23.77 -18.14 -1.72
CA LEU A 183 23.13 -17.38 -2.79
C LEU A 183 21.63 -17.63 -2.72
N SER A 184 20.84 -16.57 -2.61
CA SER A 184 19.38 -16.67 -2.67
C SER A 184 18.94 -16.86 -4.12
N THR A 185 18.06 -17.81 -4.37
CA THR A 185 17.54 -18.13 -5.71
C THR A 185 16.20 -17.45 -5.91
N TRP A 186 16.20 -16.33 -6.64
CA TRP A 186 15.00 -15.58 -6.96
C TRP A 186 14.40 -16.07 -8.28
N SER A 187 13.13 -16.45 -8.24
CA SER A 187 12.28 -16.70 -9.42
C SER A 187 11.19 -15.65 -9.47
N VAL A 188 11.23 -14.80 -10.49
CA VAL A 188 10.25 -13.73 -10.69
C VAL A 188 9.16 -14.22 -11.64
N ASN A 189 7.93 -14.32 -11.16
CA ASN A 189 6.78 -14.64 -12.02
C ASN A 189 6.24 -13.38 -12.69
N VAL A 190 6.07 -12.32 -11.90
CA VAL A 190 5.62 -11.00 -12.38
C VAL A 190 6.39 -9.92 -11.62
N ASP A 191 6.95 -8.96 -12.34
CA ASP A 191 7.47 -7.74 -11.75
C ASP A 191 7.24 -6.56 -12.71
N TRP A 192 6.24 -5.74 -12.39
CA TRP A 192 5.88 -4.58 -13.20
C TRP A 192 6.93 -3.47 -13.16
N GLN A 193 7.80 -3.44 -12.14
CA GLN A 193 8.93 -2.50 -12.11
C GLN A 193 9.92 -2.84 -13.22
N THR A 194 10.32 -4.11 -13.32
CA THR A 194 11.26 -4.55 -14.38
C THR A 194 10.65 -4.45 -15.78
N LYS A 195 9.32 -4.50 -15.89
CA LYS A 195 8.58 -4.23 -17.13
C LYS A 195 8.45 -2.74 -17.46
N GLY A 196 9.04 -1.84 -16.66
CA GLY A 196 9.03 -0.40 -16.90
C GLY A 196 7.69 0.29 -16.63
N CYS A 197 6.78 -0.36 -15.88
CA CYS A 197 5.44 0.16 -15.58
C CYS A 197 5.23 0.47 -14.11
N VAL A 198 6.30 0.84 -13.39
CA VAL A 198 6.23 1.35 -12.02
C VAL A 198 7.11 2.60 -11.95
N THR A 199 6.57 3.71 -11.49
CA THR A 199 7.31 4.96 -11.27
C THR A 199 8.33 4.82 -10.15
N ARG A 200 9.22 5.82 -9.98
CA ARG A 200 10.17 5.86 -8.86
C ARG A 200 9.48 5.78 -7.50
N ILE A 201 10.25 5.45 -6.46
CA ILE A 201 9.78 5.54 -5.09
C ILE A 201 9.56 7.00 -4.71
N LYS A 202 8.49 7.25 -3.97
CA LYS A 202 8.11 8.59 -3.46
C LYS A 202 8.14 8.59 -1.93
N ASP A 203 7.91 9.76 -1.33
CA ASP A 203 7.92 9.96 0.12
C ASP A 203 6.64 10.70 0.55
N GLN A 204 5.77 10.03 1.30
CA GLN A 204 4.54 10.63 1.82
C GLN A 204 4.80 11.58 3.00
N GLY A 205 5.99 11.55 3.59
CA GLY A 205 6.33 12.30 4.79
C GLY A 205 5.42 12.00 5.99
N GLY A 206 5.24 12.97 6.88
CA GLY A 206 4.44 12.85 8.11
C GLY A 206 2.92 12.94 7.93
N CYS A 207 2.41 12.81 6.71
CA CYS A 207 0.99 12.94 6.38
C CYS A 207 0.34 11.58 6.09
N GLY A 208 -0.85 11.35 6.64
CA GLY A 208 -1.64 10.13 6.48
C GLY A 208 -2.30 9.99 5.12
N VAL A 209 -1.50 9.89 4.07
CA VAL A 209 -1.96 9.92 2.67
C VAL A 209 -1.52 8.70 1.87
N CYS A 210 -1.11 7.62 2.53
CA CYS A 210 -0.75 6.35 1.90
C CYS A 210 -1.80 5.87 0.87
N TRP A 211 -3.09 6.07 1.17
CA TRP A 211 -4.20 5.75 0.28
C TRP A 211 -4.15 6.52 -1.05
N ALA A 212 -3.69 7.77 -1.05
CA ALA A 212 -3.53 8.57 -2.26
C ALA A 212 -2.35 8.07 -3.07
N PHE A 213 -1.23 7.73 -2.41
CA PHE A 213 -0.05 7.14 -3.06
C PHE A 213 -0.35 5.76 -3.66
N ALA A 214 -1.06 4.90 -2.93
CA ALA A 214 -1.45 3.58 -3.38
C ALA A 214 -2.39 3.66 -4.60
N ALA A 215 -3.46 4.47 -4.50
CA ALA A 215 -4.39 4.67 -5.61
C ALA A 215 -3.71 5.26 -6.85
N THR A 216 -2.87 6.29 -6.65
CA THR A 216 -2.16 6.99 -7.73
C THR A 216 -1.15 6.08 -8.39
N GLY A 217 -0.30 5.37 -7.64
CA GLY A 217 0.71 4.50 -8.22
C GLY A 217 0.12 3.26 -8.93
N ALA A 218 -1.00 2.72 -8.45
CA ALA A 218 -1.74 1.70 -9.20
C ALA A 218 -2.40 2.26 -10.47
N LEU A 219 -2.80 3.54 -10.48
CA LEU A 219 -3.26 4.26 -11.68
C LEU A 219 -2.15 4.46 -12.71
N GLU A 220 -1.01 5.00 -12.29
CA GLU A 220 0.18 5.16 -13.13
C GLU A 220 0.56 3.83 -13.79
N SER A 221 0.64 2.79 -12.96
CA SER A 221 1.11 1.47 -13.41
C SER A 221 0.10 0.79 -14.33
N GLY A 222 -1.18 0.76 -13.95
CA GLY A 222 -2.23 0.12 -14.75
C GLY A 222 -2.36 0.76 -16.14
N TYR A 223 -2.22 2.09 -16.23
CA TYR A 223 -2.25 2.78 -17.53
C TYR A 223 -1.04 2.40 -18.39
N CYS A 224 0.15 2.32 -17.78
CA CYS A 224 1.35 1.86 -18.47
C CYS A 224 1.20 0.42 -18.98
N VAL A 225 0.64 -0.49 -18.18
CA VAL A 225 0.45 -1.88 -18.62
C VAL A 225 -0.38 -1.96 -19.90
N GLN A 226 -1.42 -1.13 -20.00
CA GLN A 226 -2.31 -1.15 -21.17
C GLN A 226 -1.74 -0.41 -22.38
N THR A 227 -0.98 0.67 -22.18
CA THR A 227 -0.63 1.62 -23.25
C THR A 227 0.85 1.72 -23.56
N GLY A 228 1.71 1.19 -22.68
CA GLY A 228 3.15 1.37 -22.70
C GLY A 228 3.62 2.77 -22.27
N LYS A 229 2.71 3.66 -21.86
CA LYS A 229 3.04 5.03 -21.42
C LYS A 229 3.00 5.14 -19.90
N LEU A 230 4.10 5.56 -19.29
CA LEU A 230 4.20 5.80 -17.86
C LEU A 230 4.20 7.30 -17.57
N TYR A 231 3.35 7.73 -16.63
CA TYR A 231 3.29 9.10 -16.13
C TYR A 231 3.57 9.12 -14.63
N GLU A 232 4.30 10.13 -14.14
CA GLU A 232 4.28 10.48 -12.73
C GLU A 232 3.12 11.43 -12.46
N LEU A 233 2.13 10.96 -11.71
CA LEU A 233 0.89 11.64 -11.38
C LEU A 233 0.94 12.23 -9.98
N SER A 234 0.10 13.23 -9.75
CA SER A 234 0.06 14.04 -8.53
C SER A 234 -0.77 13.39 -7.44
N GLU A 235 -0.12 12.84 -6.43
CA GLU A 235 -0.81 12.48 -5.19
C GLU A 235 -1.42 13.72 -4.52
N GLN A 236 -0.81 14.89 -4.68
CA GLN A 236 -1.31 16.11 -4.07
C GLN A 236 -2.69 16.51 -4.58
N GLU A 237 -2.96 16.37 -5.88
CA GLU A 237 -4.30 16.63 -6.41
C GLU A 237 -5.32 15.70 -5.75
N VAL A 238 -4.98 14.41 -5.61
CA VAL A 238 -5.83 13.43 -4.93
C VAL A 238 -6.08 13.83 -3.47
N VAL A 239 -5.03 14.15 -2.71
CA VAL A 239 -5.12 14.57 -1.30
C VAL A 239 -5.96 15.84 -1.15
N SER A 240 -5.73 16.82 -2.02
CA SER A 240 -6.32 18.16 -1.92
C SER A 240 -7.75 18.24 -2.45
N CYS A 241 -8.10 17.45 -3.47
CA CYS A 241 -9.32 17.61 -4.25
C CYS A 241 -10.32 16.46 -4.16
N SER A 242 -9.92 15.28 -3.66
CA SER A 242 -10.84 14.12 -3.57
C SER A 242 -11.91 14.22 -2.48
N ARG A 243 -11.75 15.18 -1.56
CA ARG A 243 -12.66 15.44 -0.46
C ARG A 243 -13.01 16.92 -0.40
N SER A 244 -14.05 17.26 0.37
CA SER A 244 -14.47 18.65 0.58
C SER A 244 -13.42 19.49 1.31
N GLN A 245 -12.64 18.85 2.20
CA GLN A 245 -11.52 19.46 2.90
C GLN A 245 -10.33 18.51 2.85
N ALA A 246 -9.17 19.06 2.51
CA ALA A 246 -7.91 18.32 2.55
C ALA A 246 -7.48 18.10 4.00
N SER A 247 -6.87 16.96 4.29
CA SER A 247 -6.40 16.61 5.63
C SER A 247 -5.41 15.45 5.56
N CYS A 248 -4.61 15.30 6.61
CA CYS A 248 -3.66 14.20 6.77
C CYS A 248 -4.21 13.07 7.64
N ASP A 249 -5.52 13.00 7.87
CA ASP A 249 -6.14 12.06 8.84
C ASP A 249 -6.48 10.69 8.25
N GLY A 250 -6.14 10.46 6.98
CA GLY A 250 -6.46 9.24 6.27
C GLY A 250 -7.75 9.27 5.48
N TYR A 251 -7.81 8.35 4.53
CA TYR A 251 -8.97 8.02 3.72
C TYR A 251 -8.76 6.61 3.14
N ASN A 252 -9.29 6.29 1.96
CA ASN A 252 -9.05 4.99 1.31
C ASN A 252 -8.94 5.13 -0.22
N SER A 253 -8.27 4.16 -0.86
CA SER A 253 -8.12 4.12 -2.33
C SER A 253 -9.47 4.08 -3.08
N ALA A 254 -10.51 3.45 -2.52
CA ALA A 254 -11.84 3.40 -3.14
C ALA A 254 -12.42 4.81 -3.35
N GLY A 255 -12.33 5.65 -2.33
CA GLY A 255 -12.77 7.03 -2.36
C GLY A 255 -11.95 7.89 -3.32
N ALA A 256 -10.64 7.62 -3.44
CA ALA A 256 -9.80 8.24 -4.45
C ALA A 256 -10.26 7.90 -5.87
N TYR A 257 -10.53 6.61 -6.15
CA TYR A 257 -11.01 6.18 -7.46
C TYR A 257 -12.43 6.64 -7.77
N ASP A 258 -13.29 6.70 -6.75
CA ASP A 258 -14.62 7.30 -6.89
C ASP A 258 -14.54 8.78 -7.26
N TRP A 259 -13.66 9.56 -6.63
CA TRP A 259 -13.44 10.94 -7.07
C TRP A 259 -12.85 11.02 -8.48
N LEU A 260 -11.81 10.22 -8.76
CA LEU A 260 -11.12 10.19 -10.04
C LEU A 260 -12.10 9.98 -11.19
N THR A 261 -12.89 8.91 -11.10
CA THR A 261 -13.77 8.45 -12.18
C THR A 261 -15.03 9.31 -12.32
N ARG A 262 -15.51 9.93 -11.23
CA ARG A 262 -16.81 10.63 -11.21
C ARG A 262 -16.68 12.15 -11.30
N MET A 263 -15.60 12.71 -10.77
CA MET A 263 -15.44 14.15 -10.55
C MET A 263 -14.16 14.71 -11.19
N ASN A 264 -13.19 13.86 -11.55
CA ASN A 264 -11.92 14.29 -12.11
C ASN A 264 -11.65 13.77 -13.53
N GLY A 265 -12.67 13.34 -14.27
CA GLY A 265 -12.55 12.99 -15.69
C GLY A 265 -11.71 11.74 -15.95
N GLY A 266 -11.51 10.88 -14.95
CA GLY A 266 -10.73 9.66 -15.11
C GLY A 266 -9.22 9.86 -15.23
N SER A 267 -8.73 11.04 -14.84
CA SER A 267 -7.30 11.33 -14.85
C SER A 267 -6.86 12.24 -13.70
N ILE A 268 -5.54 12.34 -13.49
CA ILE A 268 -4.87 13.13 -12.46
C ILE A 268 -3.83 14.03 -13.14
N CYS A 269 -3.60 15.24 -12.61
CA CYS A 269 -2.49 16.10 -12.98
C CYS A 269 -1.15 15.36 -12.86
N THR A 270 -0.14 15.76 -13.63
CA THR A 270 1.22 15.27 -13.43
C THR A 270 1.81 15.80 -12.12
N GLU A 271 2.68 15.00 -11.48
CA GLU A 271 3.40 15.41 -10.27
C GLU A 271 4.17 16.71 -10.49
N LYS A 272 4.76 16.88 -11.69
CA LYS A 272 5.48 18.10 -12.07
C LYS A 272 4.60 19.36 -12.05
N SER A 273 3.34 19.26 -12.48
CA SER A 273 2.44 20.42 -12.58
C SER A 273 1.61 20.66 -11.31
N TYR A 274 1.48 19.64 -10.46
CA TYR A 274 0.88 19.75 -9.13
C TYR A 274 1.72 18.98 -8.10
N PRO A 275 2.86 19.54 -7.62
CA PRO A 275 3.79 18.81 -6.77
C PRO A 275 3.22 18.44 -5.39
N PHE A 276 3.71 17.33 -4.83
CA PHE A 276 3.46 16.93 -3.46
C PHE A 276 4.10 17.88 -2.45
N VAL A 277 3.25 18.43 -1.57
CA VAL A 277 3.63 19.42 -0.54
C VAL A 277 3.10 19.06 0.84
N SER A 278 2.37 17.95 0.98
CA SER A 278 1.80 17.56 2.27
C SER A 278 2.77 16.77 3.16
N GLY A 279 4.02 16.59 2.75
CA GLY A 279 5.00 15.78 3.46
C GLY A 279 5.35 16.27 4.88
N ASP A 280 5.11 17.54 5.18
CA ASP A 280 5.30 18.13 6.52
C ASP A 280 4.12 17.89 7.48
N GLY A 281 3.07 17.17 7.02
CA GLY A 281 1.86 16.93 7.79
C GLY A 281 0.76 17.98 7.59
N ASN A 282 0.94 18.95 6.68
CA ASN A 282 -0.07 19.94 6.33
C ASN A 282 -0.67 19.67 4.95
N ALA A 283 -2.00 19.51 4.86
CA ALA A 283 -2.68 19.23 3.60
C ALA A 283 -3.39 20.49 3.07
N PRO A 284 -2.84 21.21 2.07
CA PRO A 284 -3.52 22.36 1.48
C PRO A 284 -4.76 21.93 0.69
N ASN A 285 -5.78 22.79 0.69
CA ASN A 285 -7.00 22.55 -0.07
C ASN A 285 -6.77 22.60 -1.59
N CYS A 286 -7.70 22.01 -2.35
CA CYS A 286 -7.65 21.94 -3.81
C CYS A 286 -7.43 23.31 -4.46
N LYS A 287 -6.34 23.45 -5.23
CA LYS A 287 -6.03 24.69 -5.98
C LYS A 287 -7.15 25.09 -6.93
N ARG A 288 -7.89 24.12 -7.50
CA ARG A 288 -9.03 24.39 -8.39
C ARG A 288 -10.27 24.92 -7.66
N HIS A 289 -10.44 24.57 -6.38
CA HIS A 289 -11.57 25.06 -5.59
C HIS A 289 -11.38 26.55 -5.26
N SER A 290 -10.15 26.97 -4.97
CA SER A 290 -9.83 28.38 -4.68
C SER A 290 -9.57 29.22 -5.93
N ASN A 291 -9.13 28.60 -7.04
CA ASN A 291 -8.88 29.25 -8.32
C ASN A 291 -9.42 28.39 -9.48
N PRO A 292 -10.66 28.65 -9.95
CA PRO A 292 -11.24 27.93 -11.08
C PRO A 292 -10.44 28.01 -12.39
N SER A 293 -9.58 29.04 -12.53
CA SER A 293 -8.71 29.22 -13.69
C SER A 293 -7.40 28.44 -13.59
N PHE A 294 -7.10 27.80 -12.46
CA PHE A 294 -5.91 26.97 -12.29
C PHE A 294 -5.90 25.84 -13.33
N LYS A 295 -4.78 25.72 -14.04
CA LYS A 295 -4.51 24.64 -14.99
C LYS A 295 -3.30 23.85 -14.53
N CYS A 296 -3.39 22.54 -14.69
CA CYS A 296 -2.28 21.62 -14.54
C CYS A 296 -2.11 20.84 -15.84
N GLU A 297 -0.95 20.24 -16.03
CA GLU A 297 -0.75 19.26 -17.09
C GLU A 297 -1.48 17.98 -16.67
N LYS A 298 -2.50 17.58 -17.43
CA LYS A 298 -3.35 16.43 -17.11
C LYS A 298 -3.40 15.49 -18.30
N PRO A 299 -2.66 14.35 -18.29
CA PRO A 299 -2.76 13.37 -19.36
C PRO A 299 -4.18 12.82 -19.45
N ASN A 300 -4.58 12.30 -20.60
CA ASN A 300 -5.87 11.63 -20.73
C ASN A 300 -5.69 10.12 -20.46
N LEU A 301 -5.89 9.73 -19.21
CA LEU A 301 -5.77 8.33 -18.78
C LEU A 301 -7.05 7.54 -19.06
N GLY A 302 -8.23 8.18 -19.00
CA GLY A 302 -9.51 7.52 -19.29
C GLY A 302 -9.88 6.41 -18.30
N ALA A 303 -9.43 6.49 -17.05
CA ALA A 303 -9.87 5.59 -15.99
C ALA A 303 -11.34 5.84 -15.69
N TYR A 304 -12.13 4.78 -15.76
CA TYR A 304 -13.57 4.92 -15.87
C TYR A 304 -14.29 4.18 -14.73
N PHE A 305 -13.63 3.18 -14.16
CA PHE A 305 -14.09 2.43 -13.01
C PHE A 305 -12.89 1.91 -12.24
N TYR A 306 -13.14 1.16 -11.18
CA TYR A 306 -12.13 0.41 -10.47
C TYR A 306 -12.72 -0.93 -10.04
N GLY A 307 -11.90 -1.98 -10.09
CA GLY A 307 -12.21 -3.28 -9.54
C GLY A 307 -11.56 -3.45 -8.17
N GLY A 308 -11.88 -4.56 -7.50
CA GLY A 308 -11.34 -4.90 -6.19
C GLY A 308 -12.42 -5.05 -5.12
N GLY A 309 -12.01 -4.92 -3.87
CA GLY A 309 -12.78 -5.30 -2.69
C GLY A 309 -12.00 -6.31 -1.86
N ASP A 310 -12.70 -7.30 -1.33
CA ASP A 310 -12.11 -8.39 -0.55
C ASP A 310 -11.53 -9.48 -1.48
N PHE A 311 -10.25 -9.78 -1.31
CA PHE A 311 -9.49 -10.82 -2.01
C PHE A 311 -9.38 -12.06 -1.11
N ALA A 312 -10.51 -12.70 -0.80
CA ALA A 312 -10.57 -13.83 0.14
C ALA A 312 -9.68 -15.06 -0.19
N ASP A 313 -9.03 -15.09 -1.35
CA ASP A 313 -8.05 -16.09 -1.77
C ASP A 313 -6.89 -15.38 -2.50
N HIS A 314 -5.64 -15.65 -2.10
CA HIS A 314 -4.44 -15.08 -2.70
C HIS A 314 -4.39 -15.25 -4.23
N ARG A 315 -4.98 -16.32 -4.77
CA ARG A 315 -5.07 -16.55 -6.23
C ARG A 315 -5.91 -15.49 -6.95
N GLN A 316 -6.87 -14.88 -6.27
CA GLN A 316 -7.62 -13.75 -6.83
C GLN A 316 -6.74 -12.51 -6.95
N LEU A 317 -5.91 -12.25 -5.93
CA LEU A 317 -4.93 -11.18 -5.98
C LEU A 317 -3.87 -11.47 -7.05
N GLU A 318 -3.41 -12.71 -7.19
CA GLU A 318 -2.47 -13.11 -8.26
C GLU A 318 -3.06 -12.84 -9.64
N ALA A 319 -4.32 -13.24 -9.88
CA ALA A 319 -5.02 -13.01 -11.13
C ALA A 319 -5.17 -11.51 -11.45
N ALA A 320 -5.31 -10.65 -10.42
CA ALA A 320 -5.32 -9.20 -10.59
C ALA A 320 -3.91 -8.66 -10.89
N VAL A 321 -2.90 -9.08 -10.13
CA VAL A 321 -1.50 -8.64 -10.29
C VAL A 321 -0.91 -9.10 -11.61
N LEU A 322 -1.31 -10.25 -12.14
CA LEU A 322 -0.96 -10.71 -13.49
C LEU A 322 -1.43 -9.73 -14.59
N LYS A 323 -2.48 -8.95 -14.33
CA LYS A 323 -3.04 -7.97 -15.27
C LYS A 323 -2.48 -6.58 -15.05
N GLN A 324 -2.22 -6.16 -13.81
CA GLN A 324 -1.70 -4.83 -13.47
C GLN A 324 -1.39 -4.73 -11.96
N PRO A 325 -0.56 -3.78 -11.51
CA PRO A 325 -0.41 -3.50 -10.08
C PRO A 325 -1.72 -3.13 -9.38
N VAL A 326 -1.82 -3.49 -8.09
CA VAL A 326 -3.02 -3.34 -7.27
C VAL A 326 -2.70 -2.56 -6.00
N ALA A 327 -3.51 -1.57 -5.66
CA ALA A 327 -3.43 -0.88 -4.37
C ALA A 327 -4.01 -1.79 -3.28
N MET A 328 -3.22 -2.20 -2.30
CA MET A 328 -3.64 -3.14 -1.24
C MET A 328 -3.47 -2.53 0.16
N SER A 329 -4.35 -2.92 1.07
CA SER A 329 -4.25 -2.60 2.49
C SER A 329 -3.30 -3.56 3.20
N ILE A 330 -2.58 -3.10 4.22
CA ILE A 330 -1.66 -3.92 5.00
C ILE A 330 -1.52 -3.42 6.45
N ALA A 331 -1.22 -4.32 7.37
CA ALA A 331 -0.84 -4.03 8.75
C ALA A 331 0.67 -3.73 8.81
N ALA A 332 1.02 -2.47 8.59
CA ALA A 332 2.40 -1.99 8.61
C ALA A 332 2.82 -1.53 10.00
N VAL A 333 2.77 -2.41 10.99
CA VAL A 333 3.06 -2.07 12.39
C VAL A 333 4.33 -2.76 12.90
N GLY A 334 4.84 -2.24 14.01
CA GLY A 334 5.88 -2.89 14.81
C GLY A 334 7.28 -2.87 14.20
N ASP A 335 8.21 -3.46 14.96
CA ASP A 335 9.64 -3.50 14.69
C ASP A 335 9.94 -4.09 13.30
N ALA A 336 9.14 -5.08 12.86
CA ALA A 336 9.28 -5.70 11.56
C ALA A 336 9.15 -4.72 10.40
N PHE A 337 8.22 -3.77 10.45
CA PHE A 337 8.10 -2.74 9.40
C PHE A 337 9.06 -1.58 9.63
N GLN A 338 9.30 -1.20 10.89
CA GLN A 338 10.14 -0.06 11.21
C GLN A 338 11.59 -0.23 10.73
N TYR A 339 12.13 -1.45 10.89
CA TYR A 339 13.53 -1.77 10.63
C TYR A 339 13.76 -2.66 9.40
N TYR A 340 12.72 -2.95 8.61
CA TYR A 340 12.87 -3.81 7.42
C TYR A 340 13.93 -3.26 6.44
N GLU A 341 14.83 -4.12 5.97
CA GLU A 341 15.85 -3.81 4.97
C GLU A 341 15.73 -4.70 3.73
N GLY A 342 15.32 -5.96 3.87
CA GLY A 342 15.27 -6.88 2.73
C GLY A 342 14.78 -8.28 3.07
N GLY A 343 14.82 -9.18 2.09
CA GLY A 343 14.33 -10.55 2.24
C GLY A 343 12.79 -10.64 2.33
N VAL A 344 12.27 -11.82 2.65
CA VAL A 344 10.81 -12.05 2.75
C VAL A 344 10.39 -11.99 4.20
N LEU A 345 9.53 -11.01 4.53
CA LEU A 345 8.84 -10.98 5.81
C LEU A 345 7.76 -12.07 5.83
N MET A 346 7.87 -12.99 6.77
CA MET A 346 6.91 -14.08 6.97
C MET A 346 5.73 -13.60 7.81
N GLY A 347 4.55 -14.19 7.57
CA GLY A 347 3.34 -13.88 8.34
C GLY A 347 3.55 -14.14 9.84
N ASP A 348 3.29 -13.10 10.65
CA ASP A 348 3.39 -13.17 12.11
C ASP A 348 2.41 -12.20 12.78
N GLU A 349 1.37 -12.74 13.42
CA GLU A 349 0.32 -11.98 14.07
C GLU A 349 0.80 -11.07 15.22
N ARG A 350 2.02 -11.28 15.73
CA ARG A 350 2.59 -10.42 16.79
C ARG A 350 3.24 -9.17 16.22
N ASN A 351 3.85 -9.28 15.04
CA ASN A 351 4.60 -8.20 14.42
C ASN A 351 3.78 -7.46 13.36
N CYS A 352 2.91 -8.16 12.63
CA CYS A 352 1.99 -7.57 11.67
C CYS A 352 0.62 -8.28 11.72
N PRO A 353 -0.21 -8.00 12.75
CA PRO A 353 -1.53 -8.61 12.89
C PRO A 353 -2.39 -8.37 11.66
N ALA A 354 -2.74 -9.43 10.92
CA ALA A 354 -3.37 -9.33 9.60
C ALA A 354 -4.74 -8.64 9.63
N ASP A 355 -5.40 -8.69 10.79
CA ASP A 355 -6.69 -8.07 11.07
C ASP A 355 -6.64 -6.55 11.35
N GLN A 356 -5.45 -5.95 11.49
CA GLN A 356 -5.28 -4.57 11.92
C GLN A 356 -4.66 -3.67 10.84
N VAL A 357 -5.04 -3.87 9.56
CA VAL A 357 -4.47 -3.12 8.44
C VAL A 357 -4.60 -1.62 8.62
N ASN A 358 -3.49 -0.89 8.59
CA ASN A 358 -3.42 0.54 8.92
C ASN A 358 -2.66 1.36 7.88
N HIS A 359 -2.30 0.74 6.76
CA HIS A 359 -1.53 1.33 5.68
C HIS A 359 -2.02 0.82 4.33
N GLU A 360 -1.78 1.59 3.27
CA GLU A 360 -2.05 1.17 1.89
C GLU A 360 -0.75 1.25 1.08
N ILE A 361 -0.51 0.21 0.27
CA ILE A 361 0.69 0.00 -0.53
C ILE A 361 0.30 -0.40 -1.95
N ILE A 362 1.27 -0.63 -2.84
CA ILE A 362 1.02 -1.16 -4.18
C ILE A 362 1.69 -2.51 -4.31
N VAL A 363 0.93 -3.56 -4.60
CA VAL A 363 1.50 -4.86 -5.02
C VAL A 363 1.86 -4.75 -6.49
N VAL A 364 3.16 -4.81 -6.78
CA VAL A 364 3.74 -4.59 -8.12
C VAL A 364 4.27 -5.87 -8.76
N GLY A 365 4.20 -7.00 -8.07
CA GLY A 365 4.69 -8.27 -8.58
C GLY A 365 4.64 -9.38 -7.54
N PHE A 366 5.04 -10.57 -7.96
CA PHE A 366 5.22 -11.73 -7.10
C PHE A 366 6.20 -12.73 -7.71
N GLY A 367 6.72 -13.60 -6.86
CA GLY A 367 7.68 -14.62 -7.25
C GLY A 367 7.86 -15.67 -6.17
N THR A 368 9.03 -16.30 -6.18
CA THR A 368 9.55 -17.13 -5.10
C THR A 368 11.02 -16.83 -4.86
N VAL A 369 11.47 -16.81 -3.62
CA VAL A 369 12.91 -16.79 -3.27
C VAL A 369 13.22 -17.95 -2.36
N ASP A 370 14.20 -18.78 -2.73
CA ASP A 370 14.56 -20.01 -2.00
C ASP A 370 13.33 -20.91 -1.72
N GLY A 371 12.39 -20.95 -2.67
CA GLY A 371 11.14 -21.71 -2.56
C GLY A 371 10.02 -21.01 -1.77
N ILE A 372 10.28 -19.85 -1.16
CA ILE A 372 9.29 -19.08 -0.41
C ILE A 372 8.54 -18.14 -1.37
N PRO A 373 7.22 -18.32 -1.55
CA PRO A 373 6.42 -17.43 -2.37
C PRO A 373 6.31 -16.04 -1.73
N TYR A 374 6.46 -14.99 -2.53
CA TYR A 374 6.40 -13.61 -2.05
C TYR A 374 5.52 -12.71 -2.93
N TRP A 375 4.94 -11.69 -2.32
CA TRP A 375 4.46 -10.45 -2.94
C TRP A 375 5.58 -9.41 -2.95
N LYS A 376 5.79 -8.72 -4.07
CA LYS A 376 6.64 -7.53 -4.14
C LYS A 376 5.76 -6.30 -3.98
N VAL A 377 6.05 -5.53 -2.94
CA VAL A 377 5.29 -4.35 -2.54
C VAL A 377 6.14 -3.09 -2.74
N LYS A 378 5.56 -2.10 -3.41
CA LYS A 378 6.08 -0.72 -3.46
C LYS A 378 5.49 0.07 -2.28
N ASN A 379 6.35 0.66 -1.47
CA ASN A 379 5.97 1.56 -0.38
C ASN A 379 6.29 3.03 -0.75
N GLN A 380 5.94 3.96 0.13
CA GLN A 380 6.06 5.40 -0.08
C GLN A 380 6.78 6.10 1.07
N TRP A 381 7.81 5.44 1.62
CA TRP A 381 8.64 5.91 2.74
C TRP A 381 10.07 6.25 2.29
N ALA A 382 10.21 6.78 1.07
CA ALA A 382 11.48 7.03 0.38
C ALA A 382 12.30 5.76 0.11
N GLU A 383 13.38 5.92 -0.67
CA GLU A 383 14.29 4.81 -1.03
C GLU A 383 15.18 4.36 0.14
N SER A 384 15.26 5.16 1.21
CA SER A 384 16.04 4.85 2.41
C SER A 384 15.41 3.80 3.32
N TRP A 385 14.21 3.31 2.99
CA TRP A 385 13.51 2.29 3.75
C TRP A 385 13.38 1.00 2.93
N GLY A 386 13.56 -0.17 3.56
CA GLY A 386 13.44 -1.46 2.91
C GLY A 386 14.46 -1.69 1.79
N ASP A 387 14.10 -2.55 0.85
CA ASP A 387 14.92 -2.82 -0.33
C ASP A 387 14.68 -1.71 -1.34
N HIS A 388 15.34 -0.56 -1.12
CA HIS A 388 15.21 0.64 -1.96
C HIS A 388 13.75 1.09 -2.13
N GLY A 389 12.99 1.12 -1.04
CA GLY A 389 11.56 1.47 -1.01
C GLY A 389 10.59 0.32 -1.27
N TYR A 390 11.09 -0.89 -1.56
CA TYR A 390 10.29 -2.10 -1.74
C TYR A 390 10.35 -3.02 -0.53
N MET A 391 9.35 -3.90 -0.44
CA MET A 391 9.27 -4.96 0.56
C MET A 391 8.81 -6.26 -0.09
N TYR A 392 9.29 -7.39 0.42
CA TYR A 392 8.80 -8.70 0.04
C TYR A 392 8.10 -9.35 1.22
N ILE A 393 6.89 -9.85 0.98
CA ILE A 393 6.00 -10.37 2.02
C ILE A 393 5.54 -11.75 1.59
N GLU A 394 5.48 -12.70 2.51
CA GLU A 394 5.02 -14.04 2.23
C GLU A 394 3.64 -14.04 1.54
N ARG A 395 3.57 -14.73 0.40
CA ARG A 395 2.34 -14.89 -0.39
C ARG A 395 1.69 -16.24 -0.06
N GLY A 396 0.38 -16.23 0.14
CA GLY A 396 -0.40 -17.42 0.44
C GLY A 396 -0.21 -17.96 1.86
N TYR A 397 0.19 -17.10 2.80
CA TYR A 397 0.32 -17.45 4.22
C TYR A 397 -0.99 -18.01 4.76
N GLN A 398 -0.94 -19.24 5.29
CA GLN A 398 -2.13 -19.97 5.73
C GLN A 398 -2.51 -19.71 7.20
N GLY A 399 -1.66 -19.01 7.96
CA GLY A 399 -1.92 -18.76 9.39
C GLY A 399 -2.99 -17.69 9.63
N HIS A 400 -3.46 -17.00 8.59
CA HIS A 400 -4.62 -16.10 8.65
C HIS A 400 -5.36 -16.09 7.31
N THR A 401 -6.68 -15.87 7.32
CA THR A 401 -7.52 -15.76 6.10
C THR A 401 -7.17 -14.59 5.19
N TYR A 402 -6.25 -13.73 5.62
CA TYR A 402 -5.94 -12.42 5.05
C TYR A 402 -4.49 -12.34 4.55
N GLY A 403 -3.82 -13.49 4.50
CA GLY A 403 -2.41 -13.59 4.17
C GLY A 403 -1.52 -12.96 5.23
N ALA A 404 -0.23 -12.90 4.94
CA ALA A 404 0.75 -12.30 5.83
C ALA A 404 0.49 -10.79 5.95
N CYS A 405 0.47 -10.28 7.18
CA CYS A 405 0.25 -8.87 7.47
C CYS A 405 -1.06 -8.28 6.88
N GLY A 406 -2.03 -9.10 6.48
CA GLY A 406 -3.29 -8.65 5.91
C GLY A 406 -3.22 -8.21 4.44
N VAL A 407 -2.10 -8.44 3.75
CA VAL A 407 -1.88 -7.95 2.37
C VAL A 407 -2.84 -8.57 1.35
N GLU A 408 -3.44 -9.72 1.67
CA GLU A 408 -4.40 -10.43 0.82
C GLU A 408 -5.85 -10.13 1.23
N THR A 409 -6.09 -9.02 1.95
CA THR A 409 -7.46 -8.60 2.31
C THR A 409 -8.11 -7.75 1.25
N TYR A 410 -7.73 -6.48 1.21
CA TYR A 410 -8.61 -5.45 0.69
C TYR A 410 -7.83 -4.50 -0.17
N GLY A 411 -8.27 -4.36 -1.42
CA GLY A 411 -7.59 -3.50 -2.35
C GLY A 411 -8.35 -3.23 -3.62
N PHE A 412 -7.78 -2.36 -4.45
CA PHE A 412 -8.43 -1.81 -5.62
C PHE A 412 -7.44 -1.61 -6.76
N TYR A 413 -7.96 -1.67 -7.97
CA TYR A 413 -7.21 -1.38 -9.18
C TYR A 413 -8.08 -0.63 -10.18
N PRO A 414 -7.53 0.34 -10.92
CA PRO A 414 -8.25 1.12 -11.90
C PRO A 414 -8.63 0.25 -13.11
N ILE A 415 -9.73 0.62 -13.77
CA ILE A 415 -10.15 0.04 -15.05
C ILE A 415 -10.26 1.18 -16.05
N PHE A 416 -9.58 1.02 -17.19
CA PHE A 416 -9.46 2.01 -18.25
C PHE A 416 -10.23 1.58 -19.49
N ALA A 417 -10.65 2.57 -20.28
CA ALA A 417 -11.50 2.32 -21.43
C ALA A 417 -10.71 1.59 -22.51
N SER A 418 -11.18 0.42 -22.95
CA SER A 418 -10.68 -0.15 -24.21
C SER A 418 -11.34 0.57 -25.38
N ALA A 419 -10.64 0.67 -26.51
CA ALA A 419 -11.21 1.23 -27.74
C ALA A 419 -12.47 0.47 -28.24
N SER A 420 -12.67 -0.77 -27.75
CA SER A 420 -13.75 -1.69 -28.12
C SER A 420 -14.85 -1.87 -27.06
N ASP A 421 -14.83 -1.16 -25.92
CA ASP A 421 -15.83 -1.38 -24.86
C ASP A 421 -17.18 -0.73 -25.20
N ALA A 422 -18.14 -1.56 -25.61
CA ALA A 422 -19.51 -1.13 -25.95
C ALA A 422 -20.28 -0.49 -24.77
N ARG A 423 -19.79 -0.62 -23.53
CA ARG A 423 -20.37 -0.01 -22.31
C ARG A 423 -20.07 1.50 -22.20
N LEU A 424 -19.36 2.09 -23.16
CA LEU A 424 -18.87 3.48 -23.12
C LEU A 424 -19.83 4.54 -23.68
N ASN A 425 -21.05 4.21 -24.11
CA ASN A 425 -21.93 5.22 -24.71
C ASN A 425 -22.50 6.24 -23.71
N LYS A 426 -22.70 5.85 -22.45
CA LYS A 426 -23.01 6.66 -21.26
C LYS A 426 -23.20 5.67 -20.11
N ARG A 427 -22.69 5.93 -18.90
CA ARG A 427 -22.95 5.07 -17.73
C ARG A 427 -23.19 5.86 -16.46
N SER A 428 -23.99 5.31 -15.57
CA SER A 428 -24.29 5.92 -14.28
C SER A 428 -23.42 5.33 -13.20
N THR A 429 -23.04 6.17 -12.25
CA THR A 429 -22.29 5.74 -11.09
C THR A 429 -23.23 5.11 -10.05
N PRO A 430 -22.78 4.14 -9.22
CA PRO A 430 -23.56 3.64 -8.10
C PRO A 430 -24.15 4.78 -7.25
N PRO A 431 -25.48 4.79 -7.00
CA PRO A 431 -26.11 5.87 -6.26
C PRO A 431 -25.67 5.93 -4.81
N ARG A 432 -25.55 7.14 -4.27
CA ARG A 432 -25.13 7.39 -2.88
C ARG A 432 -26.21 8.11 -2.10
N TRP A 433 -26.53 7.60 -0.92
CA TRP A 433 -27.37 8.28 0.06
C TRP A 433 -26.58 9.36 0.81
N GLY A 434 -27.25 10.43 1.23
CA GLY A 434 -26.68 11.44 2.11
C GLY A 434 -26.15 12.68 1.39
N TYR A 435 -26.28 12.73 0.07
CA TYR A 435 -25.74 13.82 -0.75
C TYR A 435 -26.66 14.19 -1.91
N ALA A 436 -26.58 15.44 -2.34
CA ALA A 436 -27.23 15.95 -3.53
C ALA A 436 -26.23 16.76 -4.38
N TYR A 437 -26.32 16.62 -5.70
CA TYR A 437 -25.60 17.49 -6.62
C TYR A 437 -26.26 18.87 -6.66
N SER A 438 -25.46 19.93 -6.49
CA SER A 438 -25.90 21.32 -6.41
C SER A 438 -26.01 22.04 -7.77
N GLY A 439 -26.08 21.26 -8.86
CA GLY A 439 -26.20 21.75 -10.24
C GLY A 439 -27.63 22.11 -10.70
N GLN A 440 -27.73 22.68 -11.90
CA GLN A 440 -29.01 23.03 -12.53
C GLN A 440 -29.84 21.77 -12.81
N THR A 441 -31.08 21.76 -12.34
CA THR A 441 -32.05 20.70 -12.67
C THR A 441 -32.58 20.94 -14.08
N ILE A 442 -32.38 19.97 -14.97
CA ILE A 442 -32.91 19.96 -16.34
C ILE A 442 -34.30 19.35 -16.40
N LYS A 443 -34.59 18.39 -15.52
CA LYS A 443 -35.87 17.70 -15.50
C LYS A 443 -36.15 17.11 -14.14
N THR A 444 -37.39 17.20 -13.67
CA THR A 444 -37.85 16.48 -12.47
C THR A 444 -38.87 15.44 -12.90
N ILE A 445 -38.61 14.18 -12.59
CA ILE A 445 -39.41 13.03 -12.99
C ILE A 445 -40.10 12.46 -11.75
N PRO A 446 -41.44 12.51 -11.67
CA PRO A 446 -42.19 11.87 -10.58
C PRO A 446 -42.31 10.35 -10.80
N GLY A 447 -42.70 9.63 -9.74
CA GLY A 447 -42.95 8.18 -9.80
C GLY A 447 -41.69 7.33 -9.90
N VAL A 448 -40.56 7.85 -9.43
CA VAL A 448 -39.27 7.14 -9.40
C VAL A 448 -38.99 6.71 -7.97
N TRP A 449 -38.91 5.40 -7.74
CA TRP A 449 -38.86 4.80 -6.40
C TRP A 449 -37.49 4.22 -6.03
N SER A 450 -36.57 4.17 -7.00
CA SER A 450 -35.20 3.74 -6.78
C SER A 450 -34.21 4.67 -7.46
N ALA A 451 -33.01 4.76 -6.89
CA ALA A 451 -31.96 5.58 -7.44
C ALA A 451 -31.45 5.01 -8.78
N ASP A 452 -31.52 3.70 -8.98
CA ASP A 452 -31.17 3.05 -10.26
C ASP A 452 -32.16 3.39 -11.37
N GLN A 453 -33.46 3.48 -11.05
CA GLN A 453 -34.44 4.01 -12.01
C GLN A 453 -34.11 5.46 -12.38
N CYS A 454 -33.75 6.30 -11.40
CA CYS A 454 -33.36 7.67 -11.64
C CYS A 454 -32.09 7.77 -12.52
N ALA A 455 -31.12 6.90 -12.25
CA ALA A 455 -29.91 6.74 -13.04
C ALA A 455 -30.20 6.38 -14.50
N ASN A 456 -31.06 5.39 -14.74
CA ASN A 456 -31.49 4.99 -16.07
C ASN A 456 -32.22 6.10 -16.83
N ARG A 457 -33.02 6.91 -16.13
CA ARG A 457 -33.64 8.11 -16.72
C ARG A 457 -32.59 9.14 -17.14
N CYS A 458 -31.60 9.39 -16.29
CA CYS A 458 -30.50 10.30 -16.62
C CYS A 458 -29.68 9.79 -17.83
N LEU A 459 -29.43 8.47 -17.93
CA LEU A 459 -28.71 7.87 -19.05
C LEU A 459 -29.39 8.13 -20.40
N GLY A 460 -30.71 8.04 -20.43
CA GLY A 460 -31.52 8.30 -21.62
C GLY A 460 -31.76 9.78 -21.92
N GLU A 461 -31.51 10.69 -20.98
CA GLU A 461 -31.82 12.11 -21.14
C GLU A 461 -30.61 12.87 -21.76
N PRO A 462 -30.80 13.56 -22.90
CA PRO A 462 -29.78 14.44 -23.46
C PRO A 462 -29.38 15.53 -22.46
N GLY A 463 -28.07 15.78 -22.31
CA GLY A 463 -27.55 16.79 -21.39
C GLY A 463 -27.58 16.42 -19.90
N CYS A 464 -28.08 15.23 -19.53
CA CYS A 464 -28.00 14.78 -18.13
C CYS A 464 -26.63 14.21 -17.80
N VAL A 465 -26.02 14.77 -16.76
CA VAL A 465 -24.70 14.40 -16.25
C VAL A 465 -24.76 14.02 -14.78
N ALA A 466 -25.84 14.29 -14.05
CA ALA A 466 -26.05 13.80 -12.69
C ALA A 466 -27.53 13.69 -12.35
N PHE A 467 -27.86 13.07 -11.23
CA PHE A 467 -29.23 12.96 -10.74
C PHE A 467 -29.30 12.98 -9.21
N ASN A 468 -30.42 13.48 -8.68
CA ASN A 468 -30.81 13.36 -7.28
C ASN A 468 -32.17 12.64 -7.22
N MET A 469 -32.29 11.59 -6.41
CA MET A 469 -33.50 10.86 -6.14
C MET A 469 -33.95 11.11 -4.70
N ASN A 470 -35.18 11.61 -4.57
CA ASN A 470 -35.88 11.74 -3.30
C ASN A 470 -36.85 10.57 -3.13
N ALA A 471 -36.47 9.58 -2.32
CA ALA A 471 -37.30 8.40 -2.09
C ALA A 471 -38.62 8.76 -1.40
N GLY A 472 -38.58 9.71 -0.45
CA GLY A 472 -39.76 10.16 0.29
C GLY A 472 -40.77 10.91 -0.59
N ALA A 473 -40.30 11.64 -1.60
CA ALA A 473 -41.15 12.34 -2.56
C ALA A 473 -41.41 11.55 -3.85
N SER A 474 -40.75 10.40 -4.04
CA SER A 474 -40.77 9.62 -5.28
C SER A 474 -40.39 10.44 -6.52
N THR A 475 -39.44 11.36 -6.37
CA THR A 475 -39.00 12.25 -7.44
C THR A 475 -37.53 12.03 -7.78
N CYS A 476 -37.22 12.22 -9.06
CA CYS A 476 -35.89 12.13 -9.63
C CYS A 476 -35.57 13.44 -10.36
N GLU A 477 -34.64 14.22 -9.82
CA GLU A 477 -34.08 15.40 -10.47
C GLU A 477 -32.91 14.98 -11.35
N LEU A 478 -33.01 15.24 -12.64
CA LEU A 478 -31.92 15.14 -13.60
C LEU A 478 -31.16 16.47 -13.62
N LYS A 479 -29.83 16.42 -13.62
CA LYS A 479 -28.94 17.57 -13.51
C LYS A 479 -28.07 17.70 -14.76
N SER A 480 -27.89 18.94 -15.23
CA SER A 480 -27.03 19.28 -16.38
C SER A 480 -25.61 19.63 -15.97
N THR A 481 -25.33 19.73 -14.67
CA THR A 481 -23.97 19.95 -14.14
C THR A 481 -23.73 19.10 -12.88
N ASN A 482 -22.49 18.66 -12.69
CA ASN A 482 -22.02 17.90 -11.53
C ASN A 482 -20.98 18.69 -10.69
N THR A 483 -20.99 20.03 -10.77
CA THR A 483 -19.91 20.90 -10.28
C THR A 483 -19.83 21.07 -8.76
N GLY A 484 -20.72 20.43 -7.99
CA GLY A 484 -20.69 20.48 -6.53
C GLY A 484 -21.65 19.47 -5.90
N MET A 485 -21.37 19.13 -4.64
CA MET A 485 -22.21 18.26 -3.81
C MET A 485 -22.44 18.90 -2.45
N THR A 486 -23.67 18.76 -1.94
CA THR A 486 -24.04 19.16 -0.58
C THR A 486 -24.59 17.95 0.18
N ARG A 487 -24.50 17.96 1.52
CA ARG A 487 -25.18 16.96 2.34
C ARG A 487 -26.68 17.14 2.19
N ALA A 488 -27.39 16.04 1.94
CA ALA A 488 -28.84 16.03 1.77
C ALA A 488 -29.42 14.66 2.14
N SER A 489 -30.69 14.59 2.50
CA SER A 489 -31.38 13.31 2.71
C SER A 489 -31.91 12.75 1.39
N LEU A 490 -31.02 12.56 0.42
CA LEU A 490 -31.33 12.13 -0.95
C LEU A 490 -30.31 11.09 -1.43
N TRP A 491 -30.72 10.28 -2.40
CA TRP A 491 -29.83 9.45 -3.19
C TRP A 491 -29.33 10.27 -4.38
N SER A 492 -28.07 10.14 -4.79
CA SER A 492 -27.58 10.86 -5.97
C SER A 492 -26.49 10.09 -6.72
N GLY A 493 -26.29 10.41 -7.99
CA GLY A 493 -25.25 9.80 -8.82
C GLY A 493 -24.92 10.64 -10.06
N VAL A 494 -23.82 10.33 -10.74
CA VAL A 494 -23.37 11.00 -11.97
C VAL A 494 -23.63 10.09 -13.16
N VAL A 495 -23.90 10.67 -14.33
CA VAL A 495 -23.82 10.00 -15.62
C VAL A 495 -22.58 10.52 -16.35
N ILE A 496 -21.69 9.61 -16.71
CA ILE A 496 -20.40 9.92 -17.32
C ILE A 496 -20.47 9.52 -18.79
N SER A 497 -20.13 10.45 -19.67
CA SER A 497 -20.03 10.22 -21.12
C SER A 497 -18.59 9.96 -21.58
N LYS A 498 -18.43 9.32 -22.75
CA LYS A 498 -17.13 9.06 -23.42
C LYS A 498 -16.27 10.31 -23.59
N ALA A 499 -16.87 11.49 -23.78
CA ALA A 499 -16.14 12.73 -24.03
C ALA A 499 -15.57 13.31 -22.73
N GLU A 500 -16.30 13.22 -21.61
CA GLU A 500 -15.89 13.75 -20.31
C GLU A 500 -14.82 12.90 -19.61
N SER A 501 -14.70 11.61 -19.98
CA SER A 501 -13.56 10.78 -19.56
C SER A 501 -12.31 11.01 -20.41
N LEU A 502 -12.41 11.81 -21.49
CA LEU A 502 -11.33 12.06 -22.44
C LEU A 502 -10.87 13.53 -22.49
N SER A 503 -11.53 14.43 -21.76
CA SER A 503 -11.22 15.87 -21.64
C SER A 503 -10.82 16.21 -20.21
#